data_AF-A0A4P2VU07-F1
#
_entry.id   AF-A0A4P2VU07-F1
#
_cell.length_a   1.000
_cell.length_b   1.000
_cell.length_c   1.000
_cell.angle_alpha   90.00
_cell.angle_beta   90.00
_cell.angle_gamma   90.00
#
_symmetry.space_group_name_H-M   'P 1'
#
loop_
_entity.id
_entity.type
_entity.pdbx_description
1 polymer ?
#
loop_
_entity_poly.entity_id
_entity_poly.type
_entity_poly.pdbx_seq_one_letter_code
_entity_poly.pdbx_strand_id
1 'polypeptide(L)'
;MNRVTIESKFVSNEALFELKRAHELKIAKDLNRFLLEVEFPWKALGKTLTHFVEGIVQKIPLEERIQGHVSPQAYIENRDSVVICEGAVVEPGAYISGPTFIGPKVVVRHGAYIRGSVYIAEGAIVGHSSECKGSILLPNAKAAHFNYVGDSILGYDCNLGAGTKLANLKINHSNIILRLDNKKVDSGLKKFGAILGNRAQTGCNSVTNPGTIMLPEVVLLPNQTALGILKR
;
A
#
# COMPACT_ATOMS: atom_id res chain seq x y z
N MET A 1 -0.78 -12.41 -26.45
CA MET A 1 -1.70 -12.55 -25.30
C MET A 1 -2.97 -11.78 -25.59
N ASN A 2 -4.09 -12.48 -25.77
CA ASN A 2 -5.41 -11.85 -25.91
C ASN A 2 -5.68 -11.05 -24.62
N ARG A 3 -5.71 -9.73 -24.74
CA ARG A 3 -5.92 -8.82 -23.61
C ARG A 3 -7.38 -8.97 -23.17
N VAL A 4 -7.59 -9.74 -22.11
CA VAL A 4 -8.88 -9.83 -21.43
C VAL A 4 -9.22 -8.47 -20.87
N THR A 5 -10.35 -7.92 -21.27
CA THR A 5 -10.92 -6.73 -20.67
C THR A 5 -11.70 -7.13 -19.43
N ILE A 6 -11.52 -6.40 -18.33
CA ILE A 6 -12.33 -6.52 -17.12
C ILE A 6 -13.28 -5.33 -17.02
N GLU A 7 -14.50 -5.59 -16.56
CA GLU A 7 -15.48 -4.55 -16.29
C GLU A 7 -15.03 -3.68 -15.11
N SER A 8 -15.17 -2.35 -15.24
CA SER A 8 -14.74 -1.38 -14.21
C SER A 8 -15.35 -1.64 -12.83
N LYS A 9 -16.55 -2.23 -12.77
CA LYS A 9 -17.23 -2.60 -11.51
C LYS A 9 -16.39 -3.52 -10.62
N PHE A 10 -15.52 -4.35 -11.19
CA PHE A 10 -14.63 -5.25 -10.45
C PHE A 10 -13.35 -4.57 -9.94
N VAL A 11 -13.12 -3.33 -10.37
CA VAL A 11 -11.93 -2.53 -10.07
C VAL A 11 -12.29 -1.33 -9.17
N SER A 12 -13.43 -1.40 -8.49
CA SER A 12 -13.84 -0.42 -7.48
C SER A 12 -13.18 -0.70 -6.13
N ASN A 13 -13.07 0.32 -5.28
CA ASN A 13 -12.60 0.15 -3.91
C ASN A 13 -13.47 -0.83 -3.11
N GLU A 14 -14.79 -0.77 -3.29
CA GLU A 14 -15.71 -1.72 -2.66
C GLU A 14 -15.42 -3.17 -3.07
N ALA A 15 -15.20 -3.41 -4.37
CA ALA A 15 -14.95 -4.76 -4.89
C ALA A 15 -13.57 -5.30 -4.49
N LEU A 16 -12.53 -4.46 -4.53
CA LEU A 16 -11.16 -4.88 -4.23
C LEU A 16 -10.91 -5.06 -2.72
N PHE A 17 -11.55 -4.24 -1.88
CA PHE A 17 -11.23 -4.17 -0.45
C PHE A 17 -12.38 -4.58 0.47
N GLU A 18 -13.51 -5.03 -0.09
CA GLU A 18 -14.70 -5.46 0.67
C GLU A 18 -15.15 -4.40 1.70
N LEU A 19 -15.15 -3.13 1.32
CA LEU A 19 -15.35 -2.00 2.25
C LEU A 19 -16.68 -2.01 3.00
N LYS A 20 -17.69 -2.75 2.51
CA LYS A 20 -18.95 -3.00 3.24
C LYS A 20 -18.74 -3.79 4.54
N ARG A 21 -17.66 -4.58 4.60
CA ARG A 21 -17.21 -5.37 5.76
C ARG A 21 -16.02 -4.73 6.49
N ALA A 22 -15.77 -3.44 6.26
CA ALA A 22 -14.62 -2.73 6.84
C ALA A 22 -14.48 -2.90 8.35
N HIS A 23 -15.59 -2.95 9.08
CA HIS A 23 -15.59 -3.16 10.54
C HIS A 23 -15.05 -4.55 10.94
N GLU A 24 -15.43 -5.61 10.22
CA GLU A 24 -14.93 -6.98 10.43
C GLU A 24 -13.44 -7.09 10.10
N LEU A 25 -13.02 -6.35 9.07
CA LEU A 25 -11.64 -6.32 8.58
C LEU A 25 -10.74 -5.35 9.37
N LYS A 26 -11.27 -4.67 10.39
CA LYS A 26 -10.58 -3.65 11.20
C LYS A 26 -10.04 -2.47 10.39
N ILE A 27 -10.68 -2.13 9.28
CA ILE A 27 -10.35 -0.92 8.51
C ILE A 27 -10.88 0.29 9.29
N ALA A 28 -9.99 1.21 9.65
CA ALA A 28 -10.35 2.42 10.39
C ALA A 28 -11.41 3.23 9.63
N LYS A 29 -12.37 3.84 10.36
CA LYS A 29 -13.48 4.58 9.77
C LYS A 29 -13.04 5.68 8.80
N ASP A 30 -12.00 6.43 9.17
CA ASP A 30 -11.47 7.51 8.33
C ASP A 30 -10.83 6.96 7.03
N LEU A 31 -10.11 5.84 7.09
CA LEU A 31 -9.56 5.19 5.90
C LEU A 31 -10.67 4.60 5.01
N ASN A 32 -11.68 3.97 5.62
CA ASN A 32 -12.82 3.43 4.88
C ASN A 32 -13.56 4.53 4.11
N ARG A 33 -13.86 5.65 4.78
CA ARG A 33 -14.50 6.80 4.14
C ARG A 33 -13.64 7.35 3.00
N PHE A 34 -12.34 7.55 3.24
CA PHE A 34 -11.40 8.02 2.22
C PHE A 34 -11.36 7.13 0.97
N LEU A 35 -11.33 5.81 1.13
CA LEU A 35 -11.31 4.87 0.00
C LEU A 35 -12.66 4.81 -0.76
N LEU A 36 -13.78 5.09 -0.08
CA LEU A 36 -15.11 5.17 -0.72
C LEU A 36 -15.32 6.47 -1.50
N GLU A 37 -14.67 7.56 -1.10
CA GLU A 37 -14.80 8.88 -1.73
C GLU A 37 -14.07 8.98 -3.08
N VAL A 38 -13.09 8.12 -3.34
CA VAL A 38 -12.35 8.12 -4.61
C VAL A 38 -12.97 7.15 -5.62
N GLU A 39 -13.18 7.62 -6.85
CA GLU A 39 -13.82 6.86 -7.93
C GLU A 39 -13.07 5.57 -8.28
N PHE A 40 -11.74 5.65 -8.39
CA PHE A 40 -10.88 4.50 -8.66
C PHE A 40 -9.83 4.33 -7.56
N PRO A 41 -9.40 3.09 -7.25
CA PRO A 41 -8.42 2.82 -6.20
C PRO A 41 -7.12 3.61 -6.36
N TRP A 42 -6.58 3.74 -7.58
CA TRP A 42 -5.34 4.51 -7.79
C TRP A 42 -5.50 6.02 -7.56
N LYS A 43 -6.72 6.55 -7.54
CA LYS A 43 -6.95 7.98 -7.20
C LYS A 43 -6.70 8.26 -5.72
N ALA A 44 -6.65 7.25 -4.86
CA ALA A 44 -6.20 7.37 -3.48
C ALA A 44 -4.68 7.57 -3.33
N LEU A 45 -3.90 7.49 -4.42
CA LEU A 45 -2.43 7.59 -4.39
C LEU A 45 -1.91 9.00 -4.67
N GLY A 46 -0.59 9.17 -4.57
CA GLY A 46 0.09 10.43 -4.92
C GLY A 46 -0.30 11.56 -3.97
N LYS A 47 -0.61 12.75 -4.53
CA LYS A 47 -0.98 13.92 -3.72
C LYS A 47 -2.23 13.67 -2.88
N THR A 48 -3.20 12.91 -3.39
CA THR A 48 -4.43 12.58 -2.65
C THR A 48 -4.09 11.83 -1.35
N LEU A 49 -3.18 10.86 -1.42
CA LEU A 49 -2.67 10.15 -0.24
C LEU A 49 -1.97 11.11 0.72
N THR A 50 -1.12 12.01 0.21
CA THR A 50 -0.40 12.98 1.04
C THR A 50 -1.34 13.81 1.89
N HIS A 51 -2.35 14.44 1.28
CA HIS A 51 -3.31 15.27 2.02
C HIS A 51 -4.09 14.43 3.05
N PHE A 52 -4.44 13.18 2.71
CA PHE A 52 -5.11 12.30 3.65
C PHE A 52 -4.23 11.97 4.86
N VAL A 53 -2.98 11.53 4.64
CA VAL A 53 -2.05 11.17 5.72
C VAL A 53 -1.72 12.38 6.59
N GLU A 54 -1.41 13.53 5.98
CA GLU A 54 -1.18 14.78 6.72
C GLU A 54 -2.39 15.17 7.56
N GLY A 55 -3.60 15.07 7.00
CA GLY A 55 -4.84 15.35 7.72
C GLY A 55 -5.08 14.42 8.90
N ILE A 56 -4.68 13.14 8.81
CA ILE A 56 -4.76 12.20 9.95
C ILE A 56 -3.71 12.56 11.00
N VAL A 57 -2.46 12.82 10.60
CA VAL A 57 -1.37 13.16 11.52
C VAL A 57 -1.65 14.45 12.27
N GLN A 58 -2.22 15.46 11.60
CA GLN A 58 -2.55 16.76 12.21
C GLN A 58 -3.67 16.69 13.24
N LYS A 59 -4.56 15.68 13.17
CA LYS A 59 -5.60 15.46 14.19
C LYS A 59 -5.05 14.95 15.52
N ILE A 60 -3.82 14.44 15.53
CA ILE A 60 -3.20 13.83 16.71
C ILE A 60 -2.21 14.85 17.32
N PRO A 61 -2.35 15.19 18.62
CA PRO A 61 -1.42 16.06 19.32
C PRO A 61 0.02 15.54 19.25
N LEU A 62 1.01 16.44 19.26
CA LEU A 62 2.42 16.09 19.02
C LEU A 62 2.95 15.07 20.04
N GLU A 63 2.57 15.25 21.30
CA GLU A 63 2.88 14.41 22.45
C GLU A 63 2.26 13.00 22.36
N GLU A 64 1.18 12.84 21.60
CA GLU A 64 0.47 11.57 21.39
C GLU A 64 0.94 10.83 20.13
N ARG A 65 1.83 11.42 19.32
CA ARG A 65 2.17 10.82 18.02
C ARG A 65 2.99 9.54 18.13
N ILE A 66 3.83 9.37 19.15
CA ILE A 66 4.71 8.21 19.28
C ILE A 66 4.36 7.43 20.55
N GLN A 67 3.43 6.47 20.42
CA GLN A 67 2.96 5.59 21.51
C GLN A 67 3.46 4.14 21.37
N GLY A 68 3.94 3.74 20.19
CA GLY A 68 4.55 2.44 19.97
C GLY A 68 5.98 2.31 20.50
N HIS A 69 6.50 1.09 20.54
CA HIS A 69 7.88 0.83 20.91
C HIS A 69 8.82 1.11 19.73
N VAL A 70 9.64 2.14 19.84
CA VAL A 70 10.63 2.51 18.82
C VAL A 70 12.03 2.24 19.34
N SER A 71 12.78 1.40 18.63
CA SER A 71 14.19 1.18 18.94
C SER A 71 14.98 2.50 18.88
N PRO A 72 15.90 2.77 19.83
CA PRO A 72 16.79 3.93 19.76
C PRO A 72 17.76 3.90 18.57
N GLN A 73 17.88 2.75 17.89
CA GLN A 73 18.67 2.61 16.66
C GLN A 73 17.84 2.80 15.38
N ALA A 74 16.54 3.11 15.50
CA ALA A 74 15.73 3.53 14.37
C ALA A 74 15.85 5.05 14.17
N TYR A 75 15.76 5.50 12.93
CA TYR A 75 15.79 6.93 12.59
C TYR A 75 14.40 7.38 12.11
N ILE A 76 13.90 8.48 12.70
CA ILE A 76 12.64 9.10 12.30
C ILE A 76 12.95 10.51 11.78
N GLU A 77 12.89 10.67 10.47
CA GLU A 77 12.96 11.96 9.78
C GLU A 77 11.59 12.65 9.81
N ASN A 78 11.58 13.97 10.03
CA ASN A 78 10.36 14.76 10.17
C ASN A 78 9.44 14.19 11.25
N ARG A 79 9.98 13.97 12.45
CA ARG A 79 9.29 13.30 13.56
C ARG A 79 7.90 13.86 13.84
N ASP A 80 7.73 15.18 13.72
CA ASP A 80 6.44 15.84 13.92
C ASP A 80 5.39 15.35 12.92
N SER A 81 5.75 14.93 11.71
CA SER A 81 4.79 14.41 10.73
C SER A 81 4.64 12.88 10.75
N VAL A 82 5.12 12.20 11.80
CA VAL A 82 5.05 10.75 11.94
C VAL A 82 4.18 10.37 13.13
N VAL A 83 3.25 9.44 12.93
CA VAL A 83 2.46 8.80 13.99
C VAL A 83 2.81 7.32 14.06
N ILE A 84 3.06 6.82 15.27
CA ILE A 84 3.32 5.42 15.60
C ILE A 84 2.41 5.06 16.77
N CYS A 85 1.30 4.37 16.48
CA CYS A 85 0.28 4.02 17.45
C CYS A 85 0.75 2.95 18.46
N GLU A 86 -0.02 2.82 19.54
CA GLU A 86 0.21 1.84 20.60
C GLU A 86 0.33 0.39 20.06
N GLY A 87 1.24 -0.36 20.66
CA GLY A 87 1.53 -1.74 20.31
C GLY A 87 2.29 -1.91 18.98
N ALA A 88 2.50 -0.85 18.20
CA ALA A 88 3.41 -0.90 17.06
C ALA A 88 4.86 -1.07 17.54
N VAL A 89 5.67 -1.78 16.76
CA VAL A 89 7.09 -2.04 17.04
C VAL A 89 7.92 -1.60 15.86
N VAL A 90 8.92 -0.75 16.13
CA VAL A 90 9.95 -0.36 15.16
C VAL A 90 11.30 -0.92 15.61
N GLU A 91 11.84 -1.83 14.81
CA GLU A 91 13.10 -2.51 15.07
C GLU A 91 14.34 -1.66 14.74
N PRO A 92 15.53 -2.01 15.27
CA PRO A 92 16.78 -1.32 14.97
C PRO A 92 17.07 -1.13 13.48
N GLY A 93 17.63 0.02 13.09
CA GLY A 93 18.05 0.30 11.71
C GLY A 93 16.92 0.64 10.74
N ALA A 94 15.66 0.64 11.18
CA ALA A 94 14.57 1.15 10.36
C ALA A 94 14.72 2.67 10.14
N TYR A 95 14.40 3.14 8.94
CA TYR A 95 14.36 4.55 8.59
C TYR A 95 12.92 4.92 8.21
N ILE A 96 12.34 5.90 8.91
CA ILE A 96 10.97 6.37 8.68
C ILE A 96 11.02 7.86 8.38
N SER A 97 10.48 8.28 7.24
CA SER A 97 10.34 9.68 6.86
C SER A 97 8.88 10.07 6.76
N GLY A 98 8.50 11.13 7.48
CA GLY A 98 7.14 11.67 7.43
C GLY A 98 6.80 12.43 6.13
N PRO A 99 5.51 12.62 5.80
CA PRO A 99 4.36 12.27 6.64
C PRO A 99 4.04 10.77 6.60
N THR A 100 3.89 10.13 7.76
CA THR A 100 3.63 8.68 7.84
C THR A 100 2.70 8.36 9.01
N PHE A 101 1.73 7.49 8.78
CA PHE A 101 0.87 6.92 9.81
C PHE A 101 1.14 5.42 9.95
N ILE A 102 1.61 5.00 11.12
CA ILE A 102 1.83 3.61 11.52
C ILE A 102 0.78 3.25 12.57
N GLY A 103 -0.18 2.43 12.17
CA GLY A 103 -1.32 2.01 12.99
C GLY A 103 -0.95 1.02 14.11
N PRO A 104 -1.93 0.64 14.94
CA PRO A 104 -1.68 -0.22 16.10
C PRO A 104 -1.12 -1.59 15.68
N LYS A 105 -0.23 -2.15 16.51
CA LYS A 105 0.33 -3.51 16.30
C LYS A 105 1.06 -3.72 14.96
N VAL A 106 1.39 -2.65 14.25
CA VAL A 106 2.24 -2.73 13.05
C VAL A 106 3.66 -3.12 13.46
N VAL A 107 4.31 -3.95 12.65
CA VAL A 107 5.73 -4.28 12.84
C VAL A 107 6.54 -3.71 11.68
N VAL A 108 7.41 -2.75 12.00
CA VAL A 108 8.43 -2.21 11.10
C VAL A 108 9.75 -2.88 11.46
N ARG A 109 10.22 -3.79 10.61
CA ARG A 109 11.39 -4.63 10.92
C ARG A 109 12.72 -3.96 10.59
N HIS A 110 13.80 -4.62 11.00
CA HIS A 110 15.17 -4.18 10.80
C HIS A 110 15.47 -3.79 9.35
N GLY A 111 15.99 -2.57 9.17
CA GLY A 111 16.40 -2.05 7.87
C GLY A 111 15.25 -1.71 6.92
N ALA A 112 13.99 -1.71 7.39
CA ALA A 112 12.87 -1.19 6.62
C ALA A 112 13.06 0.30 6.30
N TYR A 113 12.67 0.71 5.09
CA TYR A 113 12.73 2.10 4.66
C TYR A 113 11.34 2.61 4.29
N ILE A 114 10.77 3.45 5.13
CA ILE A 114 9.45 4.06 4.92
C ILE A 114 9.65 5.53 4.57
N ARG A 115 9.11 5.97 3.43
CA ARG A 115 9.31 7.36 2.98
C ARG A 115 8.15 7.93 2.16
N GLY A 116 8.07 9.25 2.14
CA GLY A 116 6.92 9.94 1.57
C GLY A 116 5.64 9.56 2.31
N SER A 117 4.48 9.84 1.71
CA SER A 117 3.19 9.64 2.36
C SER A 117 2.82 8.15 2.44
N VAL A 118 2.88 7.56 3.63
CA VAL A 118 2.55 6.14 3.84
C VAL A 118 1.50 5.99 4.94
N TYR A 119 0.49 5.15 4.67
CA TYR A 119 -0.49 4.73 5.67
C TYR A 119 -0.38 3.21 5.88
N ILE A 120 -0.06 2.79 7.10
CA ILE A 120 0.10 1.38 7.47
C ILE A 120 -0.96 1.04 8.52
N ALA A 121 -1.96 0.26 8.14
CA ALA A 121 -3.09 -0.09 9.00
C ALA A 121 -2.73 -1.20 10.02
N GLU A 122 -3.65 -1.44 10.96
CA GLU A 122 -3.45 -2.35 12.10
C GLU A 122 -2.86 -3.71 11.68
N GLY A 123 -1.82 -4.15 12.41
CA GLY A 123 -1.24 -5.48 12.26
C GLY A 123 -0.47 -5.72 10.96
N ALA A 124 -0.33 -4.72 10.09
CA ALA A 124 0.46 -4.85 8.87
C ALA A 124 1.97 -4.92 9.19
N ILE A 125 2.76 -5.44 8.23
CA ILE A 125 4.20 -5.64 8.36
C ILE A 125 4.93 -4.95 7.21
N VAL A 126 5.87 -4.06 7.54
CA VAL A 126 6.93 -3.62 6.63
C VAL A 126 8.22 -4.23 7.14
N GLY A 127 8.68 -5.24 6.42
CA GLY A 127 9.66 -6.17 6.94
C GLY A 127 11.09 -5.86 6.54
N HIS A 128 11.96 -6.86 6.74
CA HIS A 128 13.42 -6.68 6.64
C HIS A 128 13.82 -6.15 5.26
N SER A 129 14.59 -5.06 5.24
CA SER A 129 15.08 -4.41 4.02
C SER A 129 13.99 -4.21 2.95
N SER A 130 12.77 -3.93 3.41
CA SER A 130 11.65 -3.62 2.53
C SER A 130 11.43 -2.12 2.50
N GLU A 131 11.19 -1.58 1.32
CA GLU A 131 10.90 -0.16 1.11
C GLU A 131 9.41 0.02 0.85
N CYS A 132 8.79 0.95 1.59
CA CYS A 132 7.41 1.35 1.37
C CYS A 132 7.36 2.87 1.15
N LYS A 133 6.77 3.27 0.02
CA LYS A 133 6.78 4.67 -0.41
C LYS A 133 5.48 5.05 -1.09
N GLY A 134 4.82 6.12 -0.62
CA GLY A 134 3.60 6.65 -1.27
C GLY A 134 2.43 5.66 -1.29
N SER A 135 2.32 4.77 -0.29
CA SER A 135 1.49 3.57 -0.37
C SER A 135 0.57 3.38 0.84
N ILE A 136 -0.47 2.57 0.65
CA ILE A 136 -1.42 2.17 1.70
C ILE A 136 -1.29 0.66 1.93
N LEU A 137 -1.06 0.25 3.17
CA LEU A 137 -1.15 -1.15 3.59
C LEU A 137 -2.40 -1.29 4.46
N LEU A 138 -3.39 -2.05 3.97
CA LEU A 138 -4.61 -2.37 4.73
C LEU A 138 -4.32 -3.40 5.84
N PRO A 139 -5.27 -3.65 6.75
CA PRO A 139 -4.98 -4.43 7.94
C PRO A 139 -4.40 -5.81 7.62
N ASN A 140 -3.38 -6.19 8.39
CA ASN A 140 -2.62 -7.44 8.24
C ASN A 140 -1.89 -7.64 6.89
N ALA A 141 -1.79 -6.62 6.03
CA ALA A 141 -0.98 -6.71 4.80
C ALA A 141 0.51 -6.84 5.13
N LYS A 142 1.24 -7.66 4.36
CA LYS A 142 2.62 -8.06 4.65
C LYS A 142 3.52 -7.80 3.45
N ALA A 143 4.48 -6.89 3.63
CA ALA A 143 5.65 -6.71 2.77
C ALA A 143 6.89 -7.11 3.58
N ALA A 144 7.04 -8.42 3.82
CA ALA A 144 7.83 -8.93 4.95
C ALA A 144 9.35 -9.03 4.70
N HIS A 145 9.80 -9.17 3.45
CA HIS A 145 11.21 -9.48 3.16
C HIS A 145 11.63 -8.94 1.78
N PHE A 146 12.58 -8.01 1.75
CA PHE A 146 13.20 -7.48 0.52
C PHE A 146 12.19 -6.98 -0.52
N ASN A 147 11.07 -6.43 -0.06
CA ASN A 147 9.98 -5.95 -0.92
C ASN A 147 10.17 -4.48 -1.30
N TYR A 148 9.75 -4.11 -2.50
CA TYR A 148 9.58 -2.70 -2.89
C TYR A 148 8.10 -2.42 -3.16
N VAL A 149 7.51 -1.54 -2.35
CA VAL A 149 6.09 -1.14 -2.38
C VAL A 149 6.03 0.35 -2.68
N GLY A 150 6.08 0.71 -3.96
CA GLY A 150 6.03 2.10 -4.42
C GLY A 150 4.66 2.47 -5.00
N ASP A 151 4.05 3.55 -4.52
CA ASP A 151 2.80 4.12 -5.04
C ASP A 151 1.72 3.04 -5.27
N SER A 152 1.42 2.26 -4.24
CA SER A 152 0.63 1.02 -4.29
C SER A 152 -0.40 0.93 -3.15
N ILE A 153 -1.39 0.05 -3.29
CA ILE A 153 -2.33 -0.32 -2.22
C ILE A 153 -2.29 -1.84 -2.03
N LEU A 154 -1.99 -2.29 -0.81
CA LEU A 154 -2.07 -3.69 -0.43
C LEU A 154 -3.36 -3.93 0.37
N GLY A 155 -4.21 -4.82 -0.12
CA GLY A 155 -5.48 -5.23 0.50
C GLY A 155 -5.31 -5.93 1.84
N TYR A 156 -6.44 -6.12 2.53
CA TYR A 156 -6.49 -6.88 3.78
C TYR A 156 -5.82 -8.25 3.61
N ASP A 157 -4.92 -8.61 4.53
CA ASP A 157 -4.20 -9.89 4.56
C ASP A 157 -3.52 -10.29 3.23
N CYS A 158 -3.11 -9.30 2.43
CA CYS A 158 -2.17 -9.55 1.33
C CYS A 158 -0.80 -9.96 1.86
N ASN A 159 -0.11 -10.85 1.15
CA ASN A 159 1.27 -11.23 1.44
C ASN A 159 2.13 -11.12 0.19
N LEU A 160 3.20 -10.35 0.31
CA LEU A 160 4.23 -10.28 -0.70
C LEU A 160 5.31 -11.32 -0.39
N GLY A 161 5.51 -12.25 -1.33
CA GLY A 161 6.63 -13.17 -1.30
C GLY A 161 7.96 -12.41 -1.19
N ALA A 162 8.96 -13.06 -0.60
CA ALA A 162 10.26 -12.44 -0.41
C ALA A 162 10.82 -11.97 -1.76
N GLY A 163 11.27 -10.72 -1.82
CA GLY A 163 11.80 -10.17 -3.05
C GLY A 163 10.76 -9.80 -4.11
N THR A 164 9.46 -9.69 -3.79
CA THR A 164 8.48 -9.11 -4.74
C THR A 164 8.71 -7.61 -4.93
N LYS A 165 8.70 -7.14 -6.19
CA LYS A 165 8.84 -5.72 -6.54
C LYS A 165 7.59 -5.20 -7.24
N LEU A 166 7.01 -4.12 -6.71
CA LEU A 166 5.91 -3.40 -7.36
C LEU A 166 6.48 -2.21 -8.13
N ALA A 167 6.81 -2.42 -9.41
CA ALA A 167 7.37 -1.35 -10.24
C ALA A 167 6.33 -0.25 -10.44
N ASN A 168 6.71 1.00 -10.19
CA ASN A 168 5.78 2.14 -10.18
C ASN A 168 6.01 3.16 -11.29
N LEU A 169 7.10 3.07 -12.06
CA LEU A 169 7.43 4.01 -13.12
C LEU A 169 7.63 3.25 -14.44
N LYS A 170 7.00 3.73 -15.51
CA LYS A 170 7.27 3.21 -16.85
C LYS A 170 8.62 3.71 -17.35
N ILE A 171 9.31 2.89 -18.14
CA ILE A 171 10.58 3.24 -18.80
C ILE A 171 10.46 4.54 -19.63
N ASN A 172 9.33 4.76 -20.28
CA ASN A 172 9.09 5.95 -21.09
C ASN A 172 8.57 7.17 -20.30
N HIS A 173 8.45 7.05 -18.98
CA HIS A 173 8.03 8.10 -18.04
C HIS A 173 6.65 8.73 -18.33
N SER A 174 5.83 8.09 -19.18
CA SER A 174 4.46 8.54 -19.47
C SER A 174 3.52 8.20 -18.34
N ASN A 175 2.31 8.79 -18.35
CA ASN A 175 1.24 8.35 -17.47
C ASN A 175 0.94 6.85 -17.62
N ILE A 176 0.48 6.24 -16.53
CA ILE A 176 0.01 4.86 -16.48
C ILE A 176 -1.41 4.81 -17.05
N ILE A 177 -1.60 3.94 -18.05
CA ILE A 177 -2.89 3.76 -18.74
C ILE A 177 -3.41 2.37 -18.44
N LEU A 178 -4.64 2.27 -17.93
CA LEU A 178 -5.36 1.03 -17.70
C LEU A 178 -6.29 0.72 -18.86
N ARG A 179 -6.75 -0.53 -18.93
CA ARG A 179 -7.80 -0.97 -19.86
C ARG A 179 -8.99 -1.50 -19.08
N LEU A 180 -10.09 -0.78 -19.10
CA LEU A 180 -11.36 -1.10 -18.44
C LEU A 180 -12.49 -0.94 -19.46
N ASP A 181 -13.49 -1.81 -19.45
CA ASP A 181 -14.67 -1.68 -20.33
C ASP A 181 -14.34 -1.48 -21.82
N ASN A 182 -13.27 -2.14 -22.30
CA ASN A 182 -12.69 -2.05 -23.64
C ASN A 182 -12.14 -0.66 -24.00
N LYS A 183 -12.02 0.23 -23.01
CA LYS A 183 -11.51 1.59 -23.15
C LYS A 183 -10.17 1.75 -22.44
N LYS A 184 -9.37 2.69 -22.93
CA LYS A 184 -8.16 3.14 -22.23
C LYS A 184 -8.57 4.16 -21.18
N VAL A 185 -8.15 3.95 -19.94
CA VAL A 185 -8.37 4.87 -18.82
C VAL A 185 -7.01 5.43 -18.40
N ASP A 186 -6.82 6.74 -18.54
CA ASP A 186 -5.62 7.39 -18.00
C ASP A 186 -5.75 7.51 -16.47
N SER A 187 -4.79 6.96 -15.74
CA SER A 187 -4.74 7.11 -14.29
C SER A 187 -4.52 8.56 -13.84
N GLY A 188 -3.91 9.39 -14.70
CA GLY A 188 -3.39 10.70 -14.36
C GLY A 188 -2.09 10.66 -13.55
N LEU A 189 -1.50 9.48 -13.36
CA LEU A 189 -0.32 9.27 -12.53
C LEU A 189 0.89 8.85 -13.40
N LYS A 190 2.01 9.55 -13.22
CA LYS A 190 3.32 9.09 -13.72
C LYS A 190 3.90 7.94 -12.90
N LYS A 191 3.61 7.94 -11.59
CA LYS A 191 4.00 6.89 -10.65
C LYS A 191 2.77 6.18 -10.10
N PHE A 192 2.64 4.90 -10.43
CA PHE A 192 1.59 4.02 -9.92
C PHE A 192 2.12 2.59 -10.00
N GLY A 193 2.34 1.98 -8.83
CA GLY A 193 2.78 0.59 -8.67
C GLY A 193 1.66 -0.40 -8.94
N ALA A 194 1.10 -0.98 -7.89
CA ALA A 194 0.03 -1.96 -8.01
C ALA A 194 -1.08 -1.77 -6.98
N ILE A 195 -2.26 -2.29 -7.32
CA ILE A 195 -3.37 -2.47 -6.39
C ILE A 195 -3.57 -3.96 -6.19
N LEU A 196 -3.39 -4.44 -4.97
CA LEU A 196 -3.67 -5.83 -4.61
C LEU A 196 -4.96 -5.85 -3.80
N GLY A 197 -6.01 -6.48 -4.34
CA GLY A 197 -7.25 -6.70 -3.62
C GLY A 197 -7.06 -7.62 -2.41
N ASN A 198 -8.05 -7.70 -1.54
CA ASN A 198 -7.98 -8.48 -0.30
C ASN A 198 -7.49 -9.91 -0.55
N ARG A 199 -6.60 -10.38 0.32
CA ARG A 199 -6.01 -11.73 0.31
C ARG A 199 -5.25 -12.08 -0.96
N ALA A 200 -4.93 -11.11 -1.83
CA ALA A 200 -4.06 -11.35 -2.97
C ALA A 200 -2.64 -11.68 -2.50
N GLN A 201 -1.99 -12.63 -3.17
CA GLN A 201 -0.69 -13.16 -2.78
C GLN A 201 0.30 -13.08 -3.95
N THR A 202 1.56 -12.80 -3.66
CA THR A 202 2.64 -12.95 -4.65
C THR A 202 3.67 -13.95 -4.15
N GLY A 203 4.18 -14.79 -5.04
CA GLY A 203 5.30 -15.67 -4.77
C GLY A 203 6.62 -14.92 -4.74
N CYS A 204 7.67 -15.56 -4.21
CA CYS A 204 8.99 -14.94 -4.11
C CYS A 204 9.51 -14.46 -5.48
N ASN A 205 10.26 -13.35 -5.47
CA ASN A 205 10.87 -12.74 -6.65
C ASN A 205 9.90 -12.40 -7.79
N SER A 206 8.61 -12.22 -7.50
CA SER A 206 7.65 -11.78 -8.50
C SER A 206 7.80 -10.28 -8.78
N VAL A 207 7.33 -9.85 -9.96
CA VAL A 207 7.35 -8.43 -10.34
C VAL A 207 5.97 -8.03 -10.88
N THR A 208 5.45 -6.89 -10.45
CA THR A 208 4.28 -6.28 -11.11
C THR A 208 4.73 -5.08 -11.92
N ASN A 209 4.23 -4.94 -13.14
CA ASN A 209 4.40 -3.72 -13.93
C ASN A 209 3.60 -2.55 -13.33
N PRO A 210 3.96 -1.30 -13.65
CA PRO A 210 3.19 -0.13 -13.25
C PRO A 210 1.72 -0.22 -13.68
N GLY A 211 0.81 0.05 -12.75
CA GLY A 211 -0.63 -0.04 -12.92
C GLY A 211 -1.23 -1.44 -12.89
N THR A 212 -0.50 -2.43 -12.38
CA THR A 212 -1.04 -3.78 -12.22
C THR A 212 -2.12 -3.80 -11.14
N ILE A 213 -3.22 -4.49 -11.39
CA ILE A 213 -4.29 -4.69 -10.41
C ILE A 213 -4.53 -6.18 -10.27
N MET A 214 -4.39 -6.71 -9.05
CA MET A 214 -4.75 -8.07 -8.72
C MET A 214 -6.10 -8.03 -8.02
N LEU A 215 -7.10 -8.73 -8.57
CA LEU A 215 -8.39 -8.89 -7.89
C LEU A 215 -8.23 -9.66 -6.57
N PRO A 216 -9.23 -9.65 -5.67
CA PRO A 216 -9.16 -10.40 -4.43
C PRO A 216 -8.79 -11.87 -4.64
N GLU A 217 -8.00 -12.41 -3.72
CA GLU A 217 -7.56 -13.82 -3.69
C GLU A 217 -6.72 -14.30 -4.88
N VAL A 218 -6.31 -13.39 -5.77
CA VAL A 218 -5.41 -13.73 -6.88
C VAL A 218 -4.03 -14.07 -6.34
N VAL A 219 -3.43 -15.12 -6.89
CA VAL A 219 -2.06 -15.54 -6.60
C VAL A 219 -1.19 -15.34 -7.84
N LEU A 220 -0.14 -14.53 -7.70
CA LEU A 220 0.96 -14.46 -8.67
C LEU A 220 2.04 -15.45 -8.24
N LEU A 221 2.42 -16.40 -9.09
CA LEU A 221 3.36 -17.45 -8.69
C LEU A 221 4.81 -16.93 -8.62
N PRO A 222 5.72 -17.62 -7.90
CA PRO A 222 7.12 -17.21 -7.79
C PRO A 222 7.79 -16.97 -9.15
N ASN A 223 8.68 -15.97 -9.21
CA ASN A 223 9.40 -15.55 -10.40
C ASN A 223 8.52 -15.13 -11.60
N GLN A 224 7.24 -14.84 -11.40
CA GLN A 224 6.37 -14.35 -12.47
C GLN A 224 6.33 -12.83 -12.55
N THR A 225 6.05 -12.35 -13.76
CA THR A 225 5.77 -10.94 -14.03
C THR A 225 4.30 -10.74 -14.35
N ALA A 226 3.65 -9.83 -13.63
CA ALA A 226 2.26 -9.42 -13.83
C ALA A 226 2.17 -8.10 -14.62
N LEU A 227 1.15 -7.99 -15.46
CA LEU A 227 0.81 -6.77 -16.19
C LEU A 227 -0.71 -6.67 -16.38
N GLY A 228 -1.26 -5.49 -16.13
CA GLY A 228 -2.68 -5.23 -16.30
C GLY A 228 -3.49 -5.78 -15.13
N ILE A 229 -4.70 -6.29 -15.41
CA ILE A 229 -5.62 -6.74 -14.37
C ILE A 229 -5.63 -8.27 -14.34
N LEU A 230 -5.31 -8.83 -13.17
CA LEU A 230 -5.24 -10.26 -12.94
C LEU A 230 -6.49 -10.69 -12.18
N LYS A 231 -7.10 -11.78 -12.64
CA LYS A 231 -8.24 -12.46 -12.02
C LYS A 231 -7.87 -13.94 -11.81
N ARG A 232 -8.57 -14.59 -10.88
CA ARG A 232 -8.45 -16.02 -10.63
C ARG A 232 -8.91 -16.84 -11.84
#